data_AF-A0A3B1BZQ8-F1
#
_entry.id   AF-A0A3B1BZQ8-F1
#
_cell.length_a   1.000
_cell.length_b   1.000
_cell.length_c   1.000
_cell.angle_alpha   90.00
_cell.angle_beta   90.00
_cell.angle_gamma   90.00
#
_symmetry.space_group_name_H-M   'P 1'
#
loop_
_entity.id
_entity.type
_entity.pdbx_description
1 polymer ?
#
loop_
_entity_poly.entity_id
_entity_poly.type
_entity_poly.pdbx_seq_one_letter_code
_entity_poly.pdbx_strand_id
1 'polypeptide(L)'
;MTDEDLKPELLMITELGGYPDFSSIYQRAGFKTVQIHSVRKAIRELKKLRPAVIVAEFNYQSDFRDRTSSLESLMAVLQKMPGTETIIFFEKEFEHQLQRLTVRFPAHICLPFPIETQKLETAVAELAAQLQN
;
A
#
# COMPACT_ATOMS: atom_id res chain seq x y z
N MET A 1 -25.50 9.11 -6.18
CA MET A 1 -24.04 9.18 -5.99
C MET A 1 -23.83 10.00 -4.74
N THR A 2 -23.37 9.37 -3.67
CA THR A 2 -23.14 10.04 -2.38
C THR A 2 -21.78 10.73 -2.40
N ASP A 3 -21.53 11.70 -1.52
CA ASP A 3 -20.19 12.33 -1.39
C ASP A 3 -19.09 11.30 -1.10
N GLU A 4 -19.42 10.18 -0.46
CA GLU A 4 -18.52 9.04 -0.25
C GLU A 4 -18.12 8.33 -1.55
N ASP A 5 -18.98 8.34 -2.58
CA ASP A 5 -18.68 7.71 -3.87
C ASP A 5 -17.72 8.55 -4.74
N LEU A 6 -17.51 9.82 -4.37
CA LEU A 6 -16.59 10.73 -5.07
C LEU A 6 -15.17 10.69 -4.49
N LYS A 7 -14.97 10.11 -3.31
CA LYS A 7 -13.67 10.04 -2.65
C LYS A 7 -12.76 9.02 -3.36
N PRO A 8 -11.46 9.35 -3.55
CA PRO A 8 -10.50 8.39 -4.09
C PRO A 8 -10.40 7.17 -3.16
N GLU A 9 -10.34 5.98 -3.76
CA GLU A 9 -10.20 4.74 -3.00
C GLU A 9 -8.74 4.53 -2.55
N LEU A 10 -8.57 4.19 -1.28
CA LEU A 10 -7.32 3.69 -0.71
C LEU A 10 -7.50 2.23 -0.31
N LEU A 11 -6.72 1.33 -0.92
CA LEU A 11 -6.77 -0.10 -0.65
C LEU A 11 -5.67 -0.51 0.35
N MET A 12 -6.09 -1.03 1.50
CA MET A 12 -5.22 -1.58 2.53
C MET A 12 -5.11 -3.10 2.34
N ILE A 13 -3.88 -3.61 2.26
CA ILE A 13 -3.58 -5.03 2.14
C ILE A 13 -2.80 -5.47 3.38
N THR A 14 -3.47 -6.20 4.27
CA THR A 14 -2.94 -6.63 5.57
C THR A 14 -2.90 -8.16 5.61
N GLU A 15 -1.72 -8.78 5.46
CA GLU A 15 -1.61 -10.25 5.44
C GLU A 15 -1.32 -10.81 6.83
N LEU A 16 -0.36 -10.22 7.55
CA LEU A 16 0.00 -10.63 8.91
C LEU A 16 -0.65 -9.75 9.97
N GLY A 17 -0.82 -8.45 9.69
CA GLY A 17 -1.35 -7.49 10.65
C GLY A 17 -0.41 -7.30 11.85
N GLY A 18 -0.98 -7.02 13.02
CA GLY A 18 -0.22 -6.80 14.26
C GLY A 18 0.13 -5.33 14.55
N TYR A 19 -0.36 -4.40 13.74
CA TYR A 19 -0.25 -2.95 13.96
C TYR A 19 -1.63 -2.30 14.17
N PRO A 20 -1.69 -1.07 14.72
CA PRO A 20 -2.95 -0.37 14.94
C PRO A 20 -3.74 -0.15 13.65
N ASP A 21 -5.06 -0.07 13.74
CA ASP A 21 -5.88 0.32 12.59
C ASP A 21 -5.65 1.81 12.24
N PHE A 22 -5.10 2.06 11.05
CA PHE A 22 -4.84 3.39 10.51
C PHE A 22 -5.95 3.88 9.58
N SER A 23 -7.06 3.16 9.44
CA SER A 23 -8.22 3.56 8.62
C SER A 23 -8.67 5.00 8.89
N SER A 24 -8.68 5.42 10.16
CA SER A 24 -9.02 6.78 10.59
C SER A 24 -8.09 7.86 10.05
N ILE A 25 -6.79 7.57 9.85
CA ILE A 25 -5.84 8.50 9.24
C ILE A 25 -6.19 8.71 7.77
N TYR A 26 -6.47 7.62 7.05
CA TYR A 26 -6.80 7.64 5.63
C TYR A 26 -8.12 8.35 5.35
N GLN A 27 -9.14 8.08 6.18
CA GLN A 27 -10.45 8.72 6.05
C GLN A 27 -10.37 10.22 6.34
N ARG A 28 -9.60 10.65 7.34
CA ARG A 28 -9.35 12.07 7.63
C ARG A 28 -8.60 12.77 6.49
N ALA A 29 -7.74 12.06 5.78
CA ALA A 29 -7.07 12.55 4.57
C ALA A 29 -7.99 12.58 3.33
N GLY A 30 -9.24 12.14 3.44
CA GLY A 30 -10.24 12.22 2.37
C GLY A 30 -10.37 10.96 1.51
N PHE A 31 -9.74 9.85 1.89
CA PHE A 31 -9.85 8.59 1.16
C PHE A 31 -11.05 7.75 1.61
N LYS A 32 -11.61 6.99 0.66
CA LYS A 32 -12.49 5.87 0.95
C LYS A 32 -11.66 4.61 1.14
N THR A 33 -11.65 4.04 2.34
CA THR A 33 -10.81 2.89 2.67
C THR A 33 -11.45 1.56 2.29
N VAL A 34 -10.70 0.69 1.60
CA VAL A 34 -11.06 -0.71 1.31
C VAL A 34 -10.01 -1.61 1.95
N GLN A 35 -10.42 -2.67 2.65
CA GLN A 35 -9.47 -3.62 3.27
C GLN A 35 -9.52 -5.00 2.61
N ILE A 36 -8.34 -5.57 2.37
CA ILE A 36 -8.16 -6.93 1.84
C ILE A 36 -7.05 -7.64 2.64
N HIS A 37 -7.26 -8.93 2.96
CA HIS A 37 -6.36 -9.70 3.82
C HIS A 37 -5.43 -10.69 3.08
N SER A 38 -5.21 -10.50 1.78
CA SER A 38 -4.20 -11.25 1.04
C SER A 38 -3.86 -10.58 -0.28
N VAL A 39 -2.60 -10.68 -0.70
CA VAL A 39 -2.17 -10.16 -2.00
C VAL A 39 -2.92 -10.86 -3.16
N ARG A 40 -3.17 -12.16 -3.05
CA ARG A 40 -3.91 -12.91 -4.09
C ARG A 40 -5.32 -12.35 -4.30
N LYS A 41 -6.03 -12.02 -3.22
CA LYS A 41 -7.35 -11.38 -3.31
C LYS A 41 -7.20 -9.97 -3.90
N ALA A 42 -6.23 -9.19 -3.44
CA ALA A 42 -6.00 -7.84 -3.93
C ALA A 42 -5.79 -7.81 -5.46
N ILE A 43 -4.91 -8.65 -6.00
CA ILE A 43 -4.65 -8.75 -7.45
C ILE A 43 -5.94 -9.05 -8.23
N ARG A 44 -6.83 -9.90 -7.70
CA ARG A 44 -8.11 -10.19 -8.35
C ARG A 44 -9.04 -8.98 -8.30
N GLU A 45 -9.13 -8.30 -7.16
CA GLU A 45 -10.00 -7.13 -7.01
C GLU A 45 -9.50 -5.92 -7.82
N LEU A 46 -8.19 -5.75 -8.03
CA LEU A 46 -7.61 -4.71 -8.89
C LEU A 46 -8.04 -4.81 -10.37
N LYS A 47 -8.69 -5.91 -10.79
CA LYS A 47 -9.34 -5.97 -12.10
C LYS A 47 -10.57 -5.07 -12.19
N LYS A 48 -11.21 -4.80 -11.05
CA LYS A 48 -12.45 -4.03 -10.91
C LYS A 48 -12.21 -2.70 -10.19
N LEU A 49 -11.37 -2.73 -9.16
CA LEU A 49 -10.97 -1.56 -8.39
C LEU A 49 -9.89 -0.77 -9.13
N ARG A 50 -9.90 0.54 -8.91
CA ARG A 50 -8.89 1.48 -9.40
C ARG A 50 -8.48 2.40 -8.23
N PRO A 51 -7.86 1.84 -7.17
CA PRO A 51 -7.47 2.64 -6.03
C PRO A 51 -6.43 3.68 -6.45
N ALA A 52 -6.54 4.88 -5.90
CA ALA A 52 -5.53 5.91 -6.05
C ALA A 52 -4.30 5.61 -5.20
N VAL A 53 -4.49 4.92 -4.06
CA VAL A 53 -3.41 4.58 -3.13
C VAL A 53 -3.56 3.13 -2.67
N ILE A 54 -2.44 2.42 -2.55
CA ILE A 54 -2.35 1.11 -1.91
C ILE A 54 -1.40 1.19 -0.72
N VAL A 55 -1.84 0.66 0.42
CA VAL A 55 -1.00 0.43 1.59
C VAL A 55 -0.83 -1.07 1.74
N ALA A 56 0.41 -1.57 1.73
CA ALA A 56 0.69 -3.00 1.78
C ALA A 56 1.88 -3.34 2.67
N GLU A 57 1.92 -4.57 3.16
CA GLU A 57 3.05 -5.11 3.92
C GLU A 57 4.10 -5.73 2.98
N PHE A 58 5.37 -5.49 3.26
CA PHE A 58 6.48 -6.29 2.77
C PHE A 58 6.82 -7.38 3.78
N ASN A 59 6.20 -8.54 3.58
CA ASN A 59 6.48 -9.74 4.34
C ASN A 59 7.54 -10.55 3.59
N TYR A 60 8.78 -10.51 4.08
CA TYR A 60 9.88 -11.29 3.49
C TYR A 60 9.68 -12.78 3.79
N GLN A 61 9.75 -13.61 2.75
CA GLN A 61 9.59 -15.05 2.84
C GLN A 61 10.81 -15.73 2.21
N SER A 62 11.70 -16.26 3.05
CA SER A 62 12.98 -16.84 2.63
C SER A 62 12.84 -18.15 1.85
N ASP A 63 11.68 -18.80 1.92
CA ASP A 63 11.34 -20.05 1.24
C ASP A 63 10.79 -19.85 -0.18
N PHE A 64 10.47 -18.62 -0.58
CA PHE A 64 10.18 -18.31 -1.98
C PHE A 64 11.45 -18.37 -2.82
N ARG A 65 11.62 -19.47 -3.56
CA ARG A 65 12.81 -19.74 -4.39
C ARG A 65 13.06 -18.67 -5.47
N ASP A 66 11.99 -18.13 -6.05
CA ASP A 66 12.07 -17.21 -7.21
C ASP A 66 11.61 -15.77 -6.90
N ARG A 67 11.13 -15.49 -5.69
CA ARG A 67 10.56 -14.18 -5.32
C ARG A 67 10.90 -13.82 -3.89
N THR A 68 10.99 -12.54 -3.57
CA THR A 68 11.27 -12.11 -2.19
C THR A 68 10.02 -11.98 -1.32
N SER A 69 8.84 -11.81 -1.95
CA SER A 69 7.55 -11.65 -1.27
C SER A 69 6.36 -11.80 -2.22
N SER A 70 5.17 -12.09 -1.67
CA SER A 70 3.87 -11.97 -2.35
C SER A 70 3.70 -10.57 -2.97
N LEU A 71 4.22 -9.53 -2.30
CA LEU A 71 4.17 -8.13 -2.72
C LEU A 71 4.75 -7.89 -4.13
N GLU A 72 5.78 -8.63 -4.54
CA GLU A 72 6.40 -8.45 -5.86
C GLU A 72 5.41 -8.65 -7.02
N SER A 73 4.49 -9.61 -6.90
CA SER A 73 3.42 -9.81 -7.90
C SER A 73 2.41 -8.68 -7.89
N LEU A 74 2.11 -8.12 -6.71
CA LEU A 74 1.24 -6.97 -6.62
C LEU A 74 1.88 -5.80 -7.38
N MET A 75 3.14 -5.47 -7.06
CA MET A 75 3.87 -4.37 -7.70
C MET A 75 3.97 -4.53 -9.22
N ALA A 76 4.19 -5.76 -9.71
CA ALA A 76 4.19 -6.04 -11.15
C ALA A 76 2.83 -5.76 -11.84
N VAL A 77 1.71 -5.96 -11.13
CA VAL A 77 0.38 -5.57 -11.61
C VAL A 77 0.24 -4.04 -11.59
N LEU A 78 0.71 -3.38 -10.54
CA LEU A 78 0.61 -1.92 -10.37
C LEU A 78 1.43 -1.12 -11.40
N GLN A 79 2.49 -1.68 -11.98
CA GLN A 79 3.18 -1.05 -13.11
C GLN A 79 2.26 -0.73 -14.30
N LYS A 80 1.13 -1.41 -14.43
CA LYS A 80 0.10 -1.15 -15.45
C LYS A 80 -0.97 -0.16 -14.99
N MET A 81 -0.82 0.42 -13.80
CA MET A 81 -1.75 1.33 -13.14
C MET A 81 -1.00 2.60 -12.68
N PRO A 82 -0.56 3.46 -13.62
CA PRO A 82 0.30 4.61 -13.31
C PRO A 82 -0.35 5.70 -12.43
N GLY A 83 -1.66 5.64 -12.20
CA GLY A 83 -2.37 6.52 -11.26
C GLY A 83 -2.54 5.93 -9.85
N THR A 84 -1.88 4.81 -9.55
CA THR A 84 -1.94 4.15 -8.24
C THR A 84 -0.61 4.27 -7.53
N GLU A 85 -0.60 5.01 -6.42
CA GLU A 85 0.57 5.18 -5.56
C GLU A 85 0.65 4.09 -4.49
N THR A 86 1.86 3.79 -4.00
CA THR A 86 2.07 2.70 -3.04
C THR A 86 2.83 3.13 -1.80
N ILE A 87 2.29 2.80 -0.64
CA ILE A 87 2.92 2.91 0.68
C ILE A 87 3.23 1.49 1.18
N ILE A 88 4.48 1.23 1.59
CA ILE A 88 4.91 -0.09 2.05
C ILE A 88 5.25 -0.07 3.53
N PHE A 89 4.65 -0.95 4.32
CA PHE A 89 5.04 -1.24 5.70
C PHE A 89 6.00 -2.44 5.74
N PHE A 90 7.04 -2.40 6.56
CA PHE A 90 8.03 -3.48 6.58
C PHE A 90 8.71 -3.64 7.94
N GLU A 91 9.25 -4.82 8.22
CA GLU A 91 10.14 -5.02 9.37
C GLU A 91 11.52 -4.46 9.07
N LYS A 92 12.08 -3.66 9.97
CA LYS A 92 13.36 -2.96 9.75
C LYS A 92 14.51 -3.92 9.41
N GLU A 93 14.48 -5.15 9.93
CA GLU A 93 15.49 -6.17 9.62
C GLU A 93 15.50 -6.61 8.14
N PHE A 94 14.40 -6.39 7.40
CA PHE A 94 14.29 -6.73 5.98
C PHE A 94 14.51 -5.54 5.04
N GLU A 95 15.05 -4.43 5.54
CA GLU A 95 15.28 -3.21 4.74
C GLU A 95 16.10 -3.49 3.47
N HIS A 96 17.16 -4.30 3.58
CA HIS A 96 18.02 -4.62 2.43
C HIS A 96 17.27 -5.43 1.35
N GLN A 97 16.38 -6.33 1.76
CA GLN A 97 15.53 -7.12 0.86
C GLN A 97 14.48 -6.23 0.20
N LEU A 98 13.91 -5.28 0.95
CA LEU A 98 12.97 -4.29 0.43
C LEU A 98 13.63 -3.38 -0.62
N GLN A 99 14.86 -2.92 -0.37
CA GLN A 99 15.61 -2.08 -1.33
C GLN A 99 15.74 -2.75 -2.71
N ARG A 100 15.96 -4.06 -2.76
CA ARG A 100 16.01 -4.81 -4.02
C ARG A 100 14.68 -4.80 -4.79
N LEU A 101 13.56 -4.78 -4.06
CA LEU A 101 12.23 -4.66 -4.63
C LEU A 101 11.98 -3.23 -5.13
N THR A 102 12.27 -2.22 -4.32
CA THR A 102 11.93 -0.82 -4.61
C THR A 102 12.77 -0.20 -5.73
N VAL A 103 13.98 -0.71 -5.98
CA VAL A 103 14.77 -0.36 -7.18
C VAL A 103 14.01 -0.70 -8.47
N ARG A 104 13.24 -1.80 -8.48
CA ARG A 104 12.49 -2.25 -9.66
C ARG A 104 11.06 -1.70 -9.67
N PHE A 105 10.52 -1.46 -8.49
CA PHE A 105 9.15 -1.01 -8.27
C PHE A 105 9.13 0.12 -7.25
N PRO A 106 9.33 1.38 -7.69
CA PRO A 106 9.30 2.52 -6.80
C PRO A 106 8.00 2.56 -6.00
N ALA A 107 8.12 2.94 -4.73
CA ALA A 107 7.00 3.20 -3.84
C ALA A 107 7.06 4.68 -3.43
N HIS A 108 5.91 5.27 -3.13
CA HIS A 108 5.82 6.64 -2.62
C HIS A 108 6.61 6.79 -1.31
N ILE A 109 6.40 5.85 -0.38
CA ILE A 109 7.18 5.77 0.86
C ILE A 109 7.21 4.33 1.40
N CYS A 110 8.30 3.99 2.09
CA CYS A 110 8.44 2.77 2.86
C CYS A 110 8.61 3.12 4.35
N LEU A 111 7.77 2.56 5.23
CA LEU A 111 7.77 2.85 6.66
C LEU A 111 8.10 1.57 7.47
N PRO A 112 9.18 1.57 8.27
CA PRO A 112 9.52 0.43 9.09
C PRO A 112 8.59 0.33 10.32
N PHE A 113 8.34 -0.88 10.82
CA PHE A 113 7.72 -1.08 12.12
C PHE A 113 8.67 -0.69 13.27
N PRO A 114 8.15 -0.12 14.39
CA PRO A 114 6.78 0.38 14.54
C PRO A 114 6.52 1.62 13.67
N ILE A 115 5.32 1.70 13.07
CA ILE A 115 4.99 2.79 12.14
C ILE A 115 4.91 4.13 12.88
N GLU A 116 5.74 5.08 12.46
CA GLU A 116 5.66 6.46 12.94
C GLU A 116 4.44 7.16 12.33
N THR A 117 3.39 7.34 13.13
CA THR A 117 2.10 7.89 12.70
C THR A 117 2.23 9.23 11.96
N GLN A 118 3.11 10.12 12.41
CA GLN A 118 3.32 11.41 11.77
C GLN A 118 3.80 11.29 10.31
N LYS A 119 4.69 10.34 10.03
CA LYS A 119 5.17 10.09 8.66
C LYS A 119 4.07 9.53 7.77
N LEU A 120 3.23 8.65 8.33
CA LEU A 120 2.07 8.12 7.61
C LEU A 120 1.06 9.22 7.29
N GLU A 121 0.73 10.08 8.26
CA GLU A 121 -0.17 11.22 8.08
C GLU A 121 0.34 12.18 7.00
N THR A 122 1.63 12.53 7.02
CA THR A 122 2.24 13.38 6.00
C THR A 122 2.14 12.75 4.61
N ALA A 123 2.53 11.48 4.47
CA ALA A 123 2.50 10.80 3.17
C ALA A 123 1.09 10.76 2.57
N VAL A 124 0.05 10.45 3.37
CA VAL A 124 -1.32 10.40 2.85
C VAL A 124 -1.88 11.78 2.56
N ALA A 125 -1.47 12.82 3.29
CA ALA A 125 -1.86 14.19 3.00
C ALA A 125 -1.24 14.68 1.68
N GLU A 126 0.03 14.34 1.42
CA GLU A 126 0.69 14.64 0.14
C GLU A 126 -0.02 13.95 -1.03
N LEU A 127 -0.34 12.66 -0.89
CA LEU A 127 -1.08 11.91 -1.89
C LEU A 127 -2.49 12.47 -2.12
N ALA A 128 -3.20 12.86 -1.06
CA ALA A 128 -4.52 13.48 -1.19
C ALA A 128 -4.45 14.82 -1.95
N ALA A 129 -3.43 15.64 -1.66
CA ALA A 129 -3.21 16.90 -2.37
C ALA A 129 -2.87 16.71 -3.85
N GLN A 130 -2.11 15.66 -4.19
CA GLN A 130 -1.78 15.33 -5.59
C GLN A 130 -3.01 14.96 -6.42
N LEU A 131 -4.04 14.38 -5.80
CA LEU A 131 -5.29 13.99 -6.48
C LEU A 131 -6.27 15.15 -6.70
N GLN A 132 -6.03 16.30 -6.08
CA GLN A 132 -6.87 17.51 -6.21
C GLN A 132 -6.34 18.50 -7.25
N ASN A 133 -5.12 18.29 -7.76
CA ASN A 133 -4.46 19.11 -8.78
C ASN A 133 -4.58 18.48 -10.17
#